data_AF-A0A6M1ZPQ1-F1
#
_entry.id   AF-A0A6M1ZPQ1-F1
#
_cell.length_a   1.000
_cell.length_b   1.000
_cell.length_c   1.000
_cell.angle_alpha   90.00
_cell.angle_beta   90.00
_cell.angle_gamma   90.00
#
_symmetry.space_group_name_H-M   'P 1'
#
loop_
_entity.id
_entity.type
_entity.pdbx_description
1 polymer ?
#
loop_
_entity_poly.entity_id
_entity_poly.type
_entity_poly.pdbx_seq_one_letter_code
_entity_poly.pdbx_strand_id
1 'polypeptide(L)'
;MSALSIQQPGKDVIFQFFLNEVLKKSDGSIHKMKNHLDQLTTHFPEIDFSKLLEAFAMGKKTKLKEIILKLIPYFHDNENVLYYLLNRQKELNKFYRKPIVSKLFKELFKGGLSDAKAFLIRKFTQREFHHLLPLIDEKMALLEE
;
A
#
# COMPACT_ATOMS: atom_id res chain seq x y z
N MET A 1 -18.47 -33.27 6.04
CA MET A 1 -17.10 -32.78 5.72
C MET A 1 -17.24 -31.40 5.12
N SER A 2 -17.07 -30.36 5.94
CA SER A 2 -17.12 -28.98 5.44
C SER A 2 -15.79 -28.69 4.75
N ALA A 3 -15.83 -28.51 3.43
CA ALA A 3 -14.69 -28.01 2.69
C ALA A 3 -14.32 -26.65 3.28
N LEU A 4 -13.13 -26.54 3.88
CA LEU A 4 -12.49 -25.28 4.21
C LEU A 4 -12.33 -24.52 2.91
N SER A 5 -13.29 -23.64 2.59
CA SER A 5 -13.17 -22.72 1.48
C SER A 5 -11.99 -21.82 1.79
N ILE A 6 -10.88 -22.00 1.07
CA ILE A 6 -9.72 -21.11 1.17
C ILE A 6 -10.22 -19.76 0.67
N GLN A 7 -10.55 -18.85 1.61
CA GLN A 7 -10.92 -17.49 1.28
C GLN A 7 -9.76 -16.85 0.52
N GLN A 8 -10.02 -16.42 -0.71
CA GLN A 8 -9.08 -15.63 -1.49
C GLN A 8 -8.65 -14.40 -0.67
N PRO A 9 -7.35 -14.05 -0.63
CA PRO A 9 -6.89 -12.89 0.12
C PRO A 9 -7.55 -11.61 -0.39
N GLY A 10 -7.88 -10.69 0.52
CA GLY A 10 -8.46 -9.39 0.16
C GLY A 10 -7.51 -8.54 -0.70
N LYS A 11 -8.07 -7.59 -1.46
CA LYS A 11 -7.30 -6.68 -2.33
C LYS A 11 -6.20 -5.92 -1.58
N ASP A 12 -6.45 -5.58 -0.32
CA ASP A 12 -5.51 -4.92 0.59
C ASP A 12 -4.30 -5.79 0.90
N VAL A 13 -4.54 -7.06 1.24
CA VAL A 13 -3.49 -8.03 1.53
C VAL A 13 -2.60 -8.23 0.31
N ILE A 14 -3.20 -8.40 -0.87
CA ILE A 14 -2.46 -8.57 -2.13
C ILE A 14 -1.62 -7.32 -2.44
N PHE A 15 -2.18 -6.12 -2.26
CA PHE A 15 -1.44 -4.87 -2.46
C PHE A 15 -0.25 -4.71 -1.50
N GLN A 16 -0.44 -5.04 -0.22
CA GLN A 16 0.65 -4.99 0.77
C GLN A 16 1.77 -5.97 0.45
N PHE A 17 1.44 -7.20 0.04
CA PHE A 17 2.44 -8.18 -0.41
C PHE A 17 3.19 -7.68 -1.64
N PHE A 18 2.48 -7.20 -2.65
CA PHE A 18 3.06 -6.60 -3.85
C PHE A 18 4.05 -5.48 -3.49
N LEU A 19 3.64 -4.54 -2.65
CA LEU A 19 4.49 -3.40 -2.26
C LEU A 19 5.73 -3.87 -1.48
N ASN A 20 5.58 -4.87 -0.61
CA ASN A 20 6.68 -5.46 0.15
C ASN A 20 7.73 -6.09 -0.78
N GLU A 21 7.30 -6.85 -1.80
CA GLU A 21 8.20 -7.49 -2.76
C GLU A 21 8.95 -6.43 -3.60
N VAL A 22 8.27 -5.35 -4.00
CA VAL A 22 8.92 -4.23 -4.71
C VAL A 22 9.99 -3.57 -3.84
N LEU A 23 9.74 -3.42 -2.53
CA LEU A 23 10.67 -2.80 -1.61
C LEU A 23 11.88 -3.70 -1.28
N LYS A 24 11.69 -5.03 -1.23
CA LYS A 24 12.71 -6.01 -0.82
C LYS A 24 13.75 -6.38 -1.89
N LYS A 25 13.45 -6.24 -3.19
CA LYS A 25 14.38 -6.54 -4.31
C LYS A 25 15.23 -7.83 -4.14
N SER A 26 14.63 -8.99 -3.89
CA SER A 26 15.39 -10.26 -3.89
C SER A 26 15.30 -10.99 -5.23
N ASP A 27 16.36 -11.64 -5.71
CA ASP A 27 16.39 -12.31 -7.03
C ASP A 27 15.33 -13.44 -7.23
N GLY A 28 14.75 -13.98 -6.15
CA GLY A 28 13.60 -14.91 -6.21
C GLY A 28 12.21 -14.26 -6.34
N SER A 29 12.13 -12.94 -6.50
CA SER A 29 10.88 -12.17 -6.40
C SER A 29 10.05 -12.14 -7.69
N ILE A 30 10.62 -12.39 -8.88
CA ILE A 30 9.88 -12.22 -10.14
C ILE A 30 8.70 -13.20 -10.26
N HIS A 31 8.89 -14.48 -9.90
CA HIS A 31 7.81 -15.47 -9.92
C HIS A 31 6.72 -15.16 -8.87
N LYS A 32 7.12 -14.74 -7.67
CA LYS A 32 6.17 -14.31 -6.63
C LYS A 32 5.41 -13.05 -7.06
N MET A 33 6.13 -12.09 -7.64
CA MET A 33 5.59 -10.85 -8.18
C MET A 33 4.56 -11.13 -9.27
N LYS A 34 4.86 -12.04 -10.21
CA LYS A 34 3.91 -12.44 -11.25
C LYS A 34 2.61 -12.96 -10.66
N ASN A 35 2.66 -13.90 -9.72
CA ASN A 35 1.46 -14.43 -9.07
C ASN A 35 0.63 -13.34 -8.37
N HIS A 36 1.28 -12.38 -7.70
CA HIS A 36 0.59 -11.27 -7.06
C HIS A 36 -0.01 -10.28 -8.07
N LEU A 37 0.68 -10.04 -9.19
CA LEU A 37 0.17 -9.19 -10.26
C LEU A 37 -1.02 -9.82 -10.98
N ASP A 38 -1.03 -11.14 -11.16
CA ASP A 38 -2.17 -11.85 -11.74
C ASP A 38 -3.42 -11.72 -10.82
N GLN A 39 -3.22 -11.81 -9.50
CA GLN A 39 -4.28 -11.56 -8.51
C GLN A 39 -4.74 -10.09 -8.53
N LEU A 40 -3.83 -9.12 -8.59
CA LEU A 40 -4.19 -7.70 -8.71
C LEU A 40 -4.92 -7.40 -10.02
N THR A 41 -4.54 -8.02 -11.13
CA THR A 41 -5.21 -7.88 -12.43
C THR A 41 -6.66 -8.34 -12.35
N THR A 42 -6.92 -9.42 -11.63
CA THR A 42 -8.27 -9.92 -11.38
C THR A 42 -9.12 -8.91 -10.58
N HIS A 43 -8.48 -8.15 -9.69
CA HIS A 43 -9.15 -7.19 -8.82
C HIS A 43 -9.22 -5.75 -9.35
N PHE A 44 -8.35 -5.39 -10.30
CA PHE A 44 -8.21 -4.08 -10.93
C PHE A 44 -8.00 -4.26 -12.44
N PRO A 45 -8.99 -4.78 -13.18
CA PRO A 45 -8.86 -5.07 -14.61
C PRO A 45 -8.56 -3.83 -15.47
N GLU A 46 -8.87 -2.64 -14.96
CA GLU A 46 -8.56 -1.34 -15.57
C GLU A 46 -7.08 -0.96 -15.51
N ILE A 47 -6.27 -1.68 -14.72
CA ILE A 47 -4.85 -1.44 -14.56
C ILE A 47 -4.05 -2.49 -15.33
N ASP A 48 -3.24 -2.02 -16.28
CA ASP A 48 -2.34 -2.87 -17.04
C ASP A 48 -1.09 -3.23 -16.20
N PHE A 49 -1.17 -4.36 -15.49
CA PHE A 49 -0.07 -4.90 -14.69
C PHE A 49 0.99 -5.64 -15.51
N SER A 50 0.74 -5.94 -16.79
CA SER A 50 1.73 -6.62 -17.66
C SER A 50 3.00 -5.79 -17.80
N LYS A 51 2.82 -4.47 -17.95
CA LYS A 51 3.90 -3.47 -17.96
C LYS A 51 4.64 -3.36 -16.63
N LEU A 52 4.02 -3.79 -15.53
CA LEU A 52 4.60 -3.79 -14.20
C LEU A 52 5.57 -4.95 -14.03
N LEU A 53 5.16 -6.15 -14.43
CA LEU A 53 6.04 -7.33 -14.41
C LEU A 53 7.28 -7.11 -15.27
N GLU A 54 7.09 -6.54 -16.47
CA GLU A 54 8.18 -6.18 -17.37
C GLU A 54 9.11 -5.13 -16.75
N ALA A 55 8.54 -4.08 -16.13
CA ALA A 55 9.32 -3.05 -15.43
C ALA A 55 10.09 -3.62 -14.23
N PHE A 56 9.49 -4.58 -13.51
CA PHE A 56 10.10 -5.26 -12.39
C PHE A 56 11.28 -6.12 -12.85
N ALA A 57 11.06 -6.97 -13.86
CA ALA A 57 12.07 -7.84 -14.43
C ALA A 57 13.26 -7.07 -15.03
N MET A 58 13.01 -5.91 -15.67
CA MET A 58 14.05 -5.05 -16.21
C MET A 58 14.67 -4.08 -15.19
N GLY A 59 14.23 -4.11 -13.92
CA GLY A 59 14.71 -3.18 -12.90
C GLY A 59 14.37 -1.70 -13.16
N LYS A 60 13.36 -1.40 -13.99
CA LYS A 60 12.89 -0.05 -14.32
C LYS A 60 12.11 0.57 -13.15
N LYS A 61 12.84 1.00 -12.12
CA LYS A 61 12.28 1.58 -10.88
C LYS A 61 11.30 2.73 -11.11
N THR A 62 11.48 3.54 -12.15
CA THR A 62 10.60 4.68 -12.45
C THR A 62 9.18 4.23 -12.81
N LYS A 63 9.06 3.21 -13.66
CA LYS A 63 7.76 2.68 -14.10
C LYS A 63 7.03 1.95 -12.98
N LEU A 64 7.76 1.28 -12.09
CA LEU A 64 7.20 0.69 -10.86
C LEU A 64 6.61 1.76 -9.93
N LYS A 65 7.35 2.85 -9.72
CA LYS A 65 6.89 3.99 -8.91
C LYS A 65 5.58 4.58 -9.44
N GLU A 66 5.49 4.79 -10.75
CA GLU A 66 4.28 5.36 -11.37
C GLU A 66 3.05 4.46 -11.16
N ILE A 67 3.20 3.15 -11.33
CA ILE A 67 2.05 2.24 -11.23
C ILE A 67 1.58 2.10 -9.77
N ILE A 68 2.52 2.01 -8.80
CA ILE A 68 2.15 2.03 -7.38
C ILE A 68 1.32 3.28 -7.04
N LEU A 69 1.73 4.46 -7.53
CA LEU A 69 0.98 5.70 -7.30
C LEU A 69 -0.43 5.67 -7.93
N LYS A 70 -0.60 4.98 -9.06
CA LYS A 70 -1.93 4.79 -9.68
C LYS A 70 -2.83 3.83 -8.91
N LEU A 71 -2.26 2.89 -8.15
CA LEU A 71 -3.01 1.92 -7.35
C LEU A 71 -3.55 2.52 -6.05
N ILE A 72 -2.80 3.43 -5.43
CA ILE A 72 -3.12 3.96 -4.10
C ILE A 72 -4.52 4.61 -4.00
N PRO A 73 -5.03 5.38 -5.00
CA PRO A 73 -6.37 5.94 -4.95
C PRO A 73 -7.50 4.91 -4.80
N TYR A 74 -7.30 3.67 -5.26
CA TYR A 74 -8.27 2.59 -5.12
C TYR A 74 -8.40 2.05 -3.68
N PHE A 75 -7.53 2.51 -2.77
CA PHE A 75 -7.50 2.11 -1.37
C PHE A 75 -7.68 3.31 -0.42
N HIS A 76 -8.21 4.43 -0.92
CA HIS A 76 -8.38 5.66 -0.13
C HIS A 76 -9.32 5.50 1.08
N ASP A 77 -10.20 4.50 1.06
CA ASP A 77 -11.15 4.15 2.12
C ASP A 77 -10.71 2.92 2.94
N ASN A 78 -9.54 2.34 2.62
CA ASN A 78 -9.01 1.15 3.27
C ASN A 78 -7.99 1.50 4.34
N GLU A 79 -8.39 1.41 5.60
CA GLU A 79 -7.56 1.75 6.75
C GLU A 79 -6.32 0.85 6.89
N ASN A 80 -6.40 -0.42 6.47
CA ASN A 80 -5.26 -1.34 6.54
C ASN A 80 -4.16 -0.90 5.58
N VAL A 81 -4.52 -0.54 4.34
CA VAL A 81 -3.56 -0.06 3.33
C VAL A 81 -2.97 1.28 3.74
N LEU A 82 -3.81 2.22 4.19
CA LEU A 82 -3.34 3.53 4.63
C LEU A 82 -2.40 3.42 5.83
N TYR A 83 -2.74 2.59 6.83
CA TYR A 83 -1.87 2.31 7.95
C TYR A 83 -0.56 1.63 7.53
N TYR A 84 -0.61 0.70 6.57
CA TYR A 84 0.60 0.08 6.01
C TYR A 84 1.53 1.12 5.36
N LEU A 85 0.98 2.04 4.55
CA LEU A 85 1.75 3.12 3.92
C LEU A 85 2.40 4.02 4.99
N LEU A 86 1.64 4.37 6.03
CA LEU A 86 2.12 5.17 7.16
C LEU A 86 3.26 4.46 7.91
N ASN A 87 3.09 3.16 8.20
CA ASN A 87 4.09 2.38 8.92
C ASN A 87 5.38 2.16 8.11
N ARG A 88 5.28 2.09 6.78
CA ARG A 88 6.41 1.95 5.84
C ARG A 88 6.91 3.26 5.26
N GLN A 89 6.59 4.39 5.90
CA GLN A 89 6.89 5.72 5.36
C GLN A 89 8.38 5.95 5.06
N LYS A 90 9.29 5.43 5.89
CA LYS A 90 10.74 5.60 5.70
C LYS A 90 11.23 4.86 4.47
N GLU A 91 10.82 3.60 4.31
CA GLU A 91 11.17 2.76 3.17
C GLU A 91 10.59 3.34 1.87
N LEU A 92 9.34 3.81 1.90
CA LEU A 92 8.70 4.44 0.76
C LEU A 92 9.39 5.76 0.39
N ASN A 93 9.63 6.65 1.36
CA ASN A 93 10.31 7.91 1.10
C ASN A 93 11.72 7.69 0.53
N LYS A 94 12.44 6.68 1.01
CA LYS A 94 13.74 6.25 0.45
C LYS A 94 13.61 5.69 -0.95
N PHE A 95 12.63 4.83 -1.21
CA PHE A 95 12.39 4.24 -2.52
C PHE A 95 12.08 5.33 -3.55
N TYR A 96 11.21 6.28 -3.21
CA TYR A 96 10.80 7.38 -4.08
C TYR A 96 11.80 8.55 -4.13
N ARG A 97 12.68 8.68 -3.13
CA ARG A 97 13.60 9.81 -2.88
C ARG A 97 12.87 11.15 -2.65
N LYS A 98 11.71 11.10 -2.00
CA LYS A 98 10.85 12.27 -1.68
C LYS A 98 9.83 11.87 -0.61
N PRO A 99 9.23 12.83 0.13
CA PRO A 99 8.21 12.56 1.16
C PRO A 99 6.87 12.14 0.52
N ILE A 100 6.83 10.95 -0.06
CA ILE A 100 5.72 10.49 -0.89
C ILE A 100 4.48 10.19 -0.06
N VAL A 101 4.63 9.67 1.16
CA VAL A 101 3.48 9.32 2.01
C VAL A 101 2.72 10.57 2.46
N SER A 102 3.44 11.62 2.89
CA SER A 102 2.84 12.92 3.25
C SER A 102 2.09 13.53 2.05
N LYS A 103 2.73 13.51 0.86
CA LYS A 103 2.10 13.97 -0.38
C LYS A 103 0.82 13.19 -0.72
N LEU A 104 0.88 11.86 -0.67
CA LEU A 104 -0.26 11.00 -0.98
C LEU A 104 -1.42 11.24 -0.04
N PHE A 105 -1.17 11.35 1.26
CA PHE A 105 -2.25 11.60 2.22
C PHE A 105 -2.89 12.97 1.98
N LYS A 106 -2.10 13.98 1.61
CA LYS A 106 -2.63 15.30 1.20
C LYS A 106 -3.45 15.26 -0.09
N GLU A 107 -3.16 14.34 -1.00
CA GLU A 107 -3.93 14.17 -2.24
C GLU A 107 -5.22 13.35 -2.01
N LEU A 108 -5.19 12.36 -1.13
CA LEU A 108 -6.33 11.49 -0.84
C LEU A 108 -7.37 12.15 0.08
N PHE A 109 -6.94 13.04 0.99
CA PHE A 109 -7.79 13.65 2.01
C PHE A 109 -7.86 15.17 1.81
N LYS A 110 -9.08 15.71 1.72
CA LYS A 110 -9.31 17.15 1.47
C LYS A 110 -8.72 18.05 2.56
N GLY A 111 -8.84 17.67 3.83
CA GLY A 111 -8.18 18.33 4.98
C GLY A 111 -6.74 17.87 5.22
N GLY A 112 -6.14 17.16 4.27
CA GLY A 112 -4.75 16.72 4.31
C GLY A 112 -4.46 15.72 5.42
N LEU A 113 -3.32 15.89 6.10
CA LEU A 113 -2.84 14.96 7.12
C LEU A 113 -3.77 14.88 8.33
N SER A 114 -4.42 15.99 8.71
CA SER A 114 -5.36 16.02 9.84
C SER A 114 -6.56 15.10 9.59
N ASP A 115 -7.16 15.20 8.40
CA ASP A 115 -8.26 14.31 7.98
C ASP A 115 -7.83 12.85 7.88
N ALA A 116 -6.63 12.60 7.34
CA ALA A 116 -6.08 11.25 7.24
C ALA A 116 -5.88 10.61 8.63
N LYS A 117 -5.38 11.40 9.60
CA LYS A 117 -5.20 10.99 10.99
C LYS A 117 -6.55 10.67 11.63
N ALA A 118 -7.50 11.59 11.52
CA ALA A 118 -8.85 11.41 12.06
C ALA A 118 -9.55 10.18 11.46
N PHE A 119 -9.37 9.95 10.15
CA PHE A 119 -9.89 8.77 9.46
C PHE A 119 -9.32 7.47 10.06
N LEU A 120 -7.98 7.38 10.19
CA LEU A 120 -7.32 6.19 10.74
C LEU A 120 -7.73 5.95 12.20
N ILE A 121 -7.66 6.97 13.05
CA ILE A 121 -8.06 6.85 14.46
C ILE A 121 -9.50 6.33 14.54
N ARG A 122 -10.45 6.96 13.83
CA ARG A 122 -11.85 6.54 13.84
C ARG A 122 -12.02 5.07 13.42
N LYS A 123 -11.37 4.65 12.33
CA LYS A 123 -11.49 3.27 11.82
C LYS A 123 -10.90 2.24 12.78
N PHE A 124 -9.75 2.51 13.37
CA PHE A 124 -9.11 1.59 14.32
C PHE A 124 -9.80 1.58 15.70
N THR A 125 -10.37 2.71 16.14
CA THR A 125 -11.24 2.76 17.33
C THR A 125 -12.51 1.92 17.12
N GLN A 126 -13.17 2.03 15.97
CA GLN A 126 -14.38 1.24 15.64
C GLN A 126 -14.13 -0.27 15.62
N ARG A 127 -12.88 -0.69 15.39
CA ARG A 127 -12.45 -2.09 15.41
C ARG A 127 -11.80 -2.51 16.73
N GLU A 128 -11.90 -1.67 17.77
CA GLU A 128 -11.35 -1.90 19.12
C GLU A 128 -9.82 -2.06 19.17
N PHE A 129 -9.10 -1.61 18.15
CA PHE A 129 -7.65 -1.64 18.06
C PHE A 129 -7.00 -0.42 18.75
N HIS A 130 -7.39 -0.15 19.99
CA HIS A 130 -6.95 1.03 20.74
C HIS A 130 -5.42 1.10 20.94
N HIS A 131 -4.75 -0.05 21.01
CA HIS A 131 -3.30 -0.15 21.16
C HIS A 131 -2.51 0.41 19.96
N LEU A 132 -3.14 0.57 18.80
CA LEU A 132 -2.50 1.14 17.60
C LEU A 132 -2.62 2.67 17.52
N LEU A 133 -3.50 3.30 18.31
CA LEU A 133 -3.72 4.74 18.24
C LEU A 133 -2.46 5.55 18.57
N PRO A 134 -1.68 5.23 19.63
CA PRO A 134 -0.43 5.95 19.91
C PRO A 134 0.60 5.82 18.79
N LEU A 135 0.65 4.66 18.11
CA LEU A 135 1.54 4.44 16.97
C LEU A 135 1.11 5.25 15.75
N ILE A 136 -0.19 5.39 15.50
CA ILE A 136 -0.72 6.26 14.45
C ILE A 136 -0.34 7.71 14.74
N ASP A 137 -0.53 8.17 15.99
CA ASP A 137 -0.15 9.53 16.41
C ASP A 137 1.33 9.80 16.16
N GLU A 138 2.20 8.92 16.66
CA GLU A 138 3.66 9.02 16.48
C GLU A 138 4.04 9.08 15.00
N LYS A 139 3.50 8.18 14.18
CA LYS A 139 3.87 8.09 12.76
C LYS A 139 3.33 9.25 11.94
N MET A 140 2.16 9.81 12.30
CA MET A 140 1.59 10.98 11.64
C MET A 140 2.39 12.25 11.94
N ALA A 141 2.88 12.42 13.18
CA ALA A 141 3.75 13.56 13.53
C ALA A 141 5.01 13.61 12.65
N LEU A 142 5.60 12.46 12.33
CA LEU A 142 6.76 12.36 11.43
C LEU A 142 6.48 12.77 9.97
N LEU A 143 5.21 12.92 9.56
CA LEU A 143 4.84 13.39 8.22
C LEU A 143 4.62 14.91 8.14
N GLU A 144 4.54 15.58 9.29
CA GLU A 144 4.38 17.03 9.44
C GLU A 144 5.74 17.75 9.50
N GLU A 145 6.80 17.04 9.86
CA GLU A 145 8.22 17.46 9.81
C GLU A 145 8.77 17.55 8.37
#